data_AF-A0A229SF98-F1
#
_entry.id   AF-A0A229SF98-F1
#
_cell.length_a   1.000
_cell.length_b   1.000
_cell.length_c   1.000
_cell.angle_alpha   90.00
_cell.angle_beta   90.00
_cell.angle_gamma   90.00
#
_symmetry.space_group_name_H-M   'P 1'
#
loop_
_entity.id
_entity.type
_entity.pdbx_description
1 polymer ?
#
loop_
_entity_poly.entity_id
_entity_poly.type
_entity_poly.pdbx_seq_one_letter_code
_entity_poly.pdbx_strand_id
1 'polypeptide(L)'
;MLCHPNPAKAEKGITKTRLEPDGERAQTVALIAKWRYHEALGFDTIAERLNQDTDEHPPPQPPGGSRAQGAWSTSSVADILKNPKYTGYQVYNRRARRSRGAWNRQNPPEMWVWSTDPVHEPLIPKWMFDEMTATRTQRRGSRDGAGLKKDPRAKRTYLLRSRVTCDCGRRMMGMARKSGVYYRCHPAGNNRGRPDKHEGHPPTVYIREDLILEQVEAFFNERLFGAQRHELLVAGQDDGQNAKRQDTERRRQALRKKIADTARKQDNLLRQAEDADPDDPFIQGLRQRYNDVFNERKHSSTH
;
A
#
# COMPACT_ATOMS: atom_id res chain seq x y z
N MET A 1 -3.87 23.18 29.35
CA MET A 1 -4.40 21.79 29.34
C MET A 1 -5.88 21.84 29.00
N LEU A 2 -6.31 21.16 27.95
CA LEU A 2 -7.73 21.05 27.62
C LEU A 2 -8.37 19.97 28.49
N CYS A 3 -9.49 20.29 29.14
CA CYS A 3 -10.29 19.33 29.89
C CYS A 3 -10.69 18.17 28.95
N HIS A 4 -10.62 16.94 29.43
CA HIS A 4 -10.89 15.79 28.58
C HIS A 4 -12.39 15.73 28.26
N PRO A 5 -12.80 15.58 26.99
CA PRO A 5 -14.23 15.65 26.59
C PRO A 5 -15.09 14.48 27.12
N ASN A 6 -14.51 13.58 27.91
CA ASN A 6 -15.23 12.52 28.60
C ASN A 6 -15.25 12.90 30.08
N PRO A 7 -16.43 13.17 30.67
CA PRO A 7 -16.56 13.65 32.06
C PRO A 7 -15.87 12.74 33.06
N ALA A 8 -16.02 11.42 32.93
CA ALA A 8 -15.42 10.43 33.83
C ALA A 8 -13.89 10.35 33.75
N LYS A 9 -13.28 10.85 32.66
CA LYS A 9 -11.82 10.98 32.53
C LYS A 9 -11.31 12.35 32.98
N ALA A 10 -12.13 13.39 32.80
CA ALA A 10 -11.87 14.72 33.34
C ALA A 10 -11.88 14.72 34.87
N GLU A 11 -12.86 14.05 35.50
CA GLU A 11 -12.93 13.86 36.96
C GLU A 11 -11.70 13.11 37.52
N LYS A 12 -11.11 12.22 36.72
CA LYS A 12 -9.86 11.52 37.07
C LYS A 12 -8.59 12.35 36.80
N GLY A 13 -8.74 13.63 36.44
CA GLY A 13 -7.62 14.53 36.13
C GLY A 13 -6.86 14.18 34.84
N ILE A 14 -7.38 13.26 34.01
CA ILE A 14 -6.70 12.83 32.80
C ILE A 14 -6.96 13.86 31.71
N THR A 15 -5.93 14.58 31.28
CA THR A 15 -6.02 15.52 30.16
C THR A 15 -5.78 14.83 28.82
N LYS A 16 -6.45 15.30 27.75
CA LYS A 16 -6.23 14.75 26.41
C LYS A 16 -4.82 15.13 25.94
N THR A 17 -3.99 14.14 25.62
CA THR A 17 -2.65 14.37 25.08
C THR A 17 -2.73 14.94 23.67
N ARG A 18 -2.09 16.09 23.44
CA ARG A 18 -1.92 16.72 22.14
C ARG A 18 -0.53 16.36 21.58
N LEU A 19 -0.44 16.17 20.27
CA LEU A 19 0.84 16.02 19.59
C LEU A 19 1.35 17.40 19.18
N GLU A 20 2.61 17.66 19.48
CA GLU A 20 3.32 18.87 19.06
C GLU A 20 4.53 18.48 18.23
N PRO A 21 4.87 19.25 17.16
CA PRO A 21 6.08 19.02 16.40
C PRO A 21 7.34 19.07 17.26
N ASP A 22 8.19 18.06 17.12
CA ASP A 22 9.51 18.00 17.74
C ASP A 22 10.54 18.60 16.78
N GLY A 23 10.91 19.87 16.97
CA GLY A 23 11.80 20.71 16.14
C GLY A 23 12.50 20.01 14.96
N GLU A 24 13.73 19.55 15.17
CA GLU A 24 14.58 18.94 14.14
C GLU A 24 13.97 17.67 13.54
N ARG A 25 13.30 16.83 14.36
CA ARG A 25 12.64 15.61 13.87
C ARG A 25 11.47 15.93 12.96
N ALA A 26 10.72 16.97 13.28
CA ALA A 26 9.58 17.42 12.50
C ALA A 26 10.04 17.99 11.15
N GLN A 27 11.11 18.78 11.14
CA GLN A 27 11.75 19.27 9.93
C GLN A 27 12.25 18.13 9.05
N THR A 28 12.91 17.13 9.65
CA THR A 28 13.39 15.93 8.95
C THR A 28 12.23 15.17 8.27
N VAL A 29 11.10 15.00 8.96
CA VAL A 29 9.89 14.37 8.38
C VAL A 29 9.37 15.15 7.17
N ALA A 30 9.28 16.48 7.28
CA ALA A 30 8.83 17.33 6.18
C ALA A 30 9.80 17.26 4.98
N LEU A 31 11.10 17.24 5.25
CA LEU A 31 12.15 17.12 4.23
C LEU A 31 12.08 15.78 3.48
N ILE A 32 11.89 14.67 4.21
CA ILE A 32 11.66 13.34 3.63
C ILE A 32 10.49 13.36 2.64
N ALA A 33 9.40 14.02 2.99
CA ALA A 33 8.23 14.14 2.11
C ALA A 33 8.53 15.00 0.87
N LYS A 34 9.23 16.13 1.03
CA LYS A 34 9.64 17.01 -0.09
C LYS A 34 10.54 16.27 -1.07
N TRP A 35 11.57 15.58 -0.60
CA TRP A 35 12.44 14.76 -1.45
C TRP A 35 11.67 13.65 -2.15
N ARG A 36 10.73 13.02 -1.45
CA ARG A 36 9.91 11.97 -2.04
C ARG A 36 9.01 12.49 -3.16
N TYR A 37 8.45 13.68 -2.98
CA TYR A 37 7.44 14.25 -3.86
C TYR A 37 8.06 15.02 -5.03
N HIS A 38 8.95 15.98 -4.77
CA HIS A 38 9.53 16.86 -5.79
C HIS A 38 10.70 16.21 -6.54
N GLU A 39 11.62 15.56 -5.81
CA GLU A 39 12.79 14.90 -6.40
C GLU A 39 12.52 13.43 -6.78
N ALA A 40 11.31 12.95 -6.47
CA ALA A 40 10.86 11.58 -6.71
C ALA A 40 11.70 10.47 -6.05
N LEU A 41 12.58 10.80 -5.09
CA LEU A 41 13.53 9.87 -4.48
C LEU A 41 12.87 8.66 -3.81
N GLY A 42 13.59 7.55 -3.78
CA GLY A 42 13.26 6.25 -3.27
C GLY A 42 13.66 6.14 -1.80
N PHE A 43 13.07 5.18 -1.11
CA PHE A 43 13.21 5.07 0.34
C PHE A 43 14.64 4.74 0.78
N ASP A 44 15.40 4.01 -0.04
CA ASP A 44 16.80 3.67 0.18
C ASP A 44 17.71 4.88 -0.02
N THR A 45 17.54 5.62 -1.12
CA THR A 45 18.31 6.86 -1.38
C THR A 45 18.04 7.92 -0.32
N ILE A 46 16.78 8.08 0.12
CA ILE A 46 16.44 9.00 1.21
C ILE A 46 17.12 8.56 2.52
N ALA A 47 17.08 7.27 2.86
CA ALA A 47 17.72 6.78 4.09
C ALA A 47 19.24 7.02 4.07
N GLU A 48 19.91 6.74 2.95
CA GLU A 48 21.35 6.98 2.79
C GLU A 48 21.69 8.47 2.93
N ARG A 49 20.87 9.34 2.34
CA ARG A 49 21.05 10.80 2.43
C ARG A 49 20.93 11.30 3.86
N LEU A 50 19.94 10.82 4.60
CA LEU A 50 19.76 11.16 6.02
C LEU A 50 20.90 10.63 6.89
N ASN A 51 21.49 9.49 6.54
CA ASN A 51 22.61 8.91 7.28
C ASN A 51 23.96 9.61 7.05
N GLN A 52 24.05 10.57 6.11
CA GLN A 52 25.27 11.38 5.94
C GLN A 52 25.47 12.35 7.11
N ASP A 53 24.38 12.81 7.72
CA ASP A 53 24.41 13.67 8.89
C ASP A 53 23.26 13.30 9.84
N THR A 54 23.55 12.39 10.79
CA THR A 54 22.58 11.95 11.78
C THR A 54 22.40 12.93 12.93
N ASP A 55 23.27 13.93 13.05
CA ASP A 55 23.18 14.98 14.06
C ASP A 55 22.11 15.99 13.62
N GLU A 56 22.12 16.41 12.36
CA GLU A 56 21.06 17.23 11.76
C GLU A 56 19.76 16.45 11.53
N HIS A 57 19.86 15.14 11.26
CA HIS A 57 18.72 14.27 10.96
C HIS A 57 18.62 13.10 11.94
N PRO A 58 18.20 13.33 13.19
CA PRO A 58 18.19 12.32 14.22
C PRO A 58 17.27 11.13 13.85
N PRO A 59 17.79 9.88 13.84
CA PRO A 59 17.01 8.71 13.49
C PRO A 59 15.93 8.40 14.54
N PRO A 60 14.88 7.65 14.15
CA PRO A 60 13.75 7.37 15.05
C PRO A 60 14.17 6.53 16.25
N GLN A 61 13.78 6.99 17.44
CA GLN A 61 14.02 6.31 18.70
C GLN A 61 12.76 5.55 19.16
N PRO A 62 12.80 4.21 19.24
CA PRO A 62 11.66 3.44 19.71
C PRO A 62 11.44 3.62 21.22
N PRO A 63 10.19 3.49 21.71
CA PRO A 63 9.89 3.55 23.14
C PRO A 63 10.71 2.52 23.91
N GLY A 64 11.46 2.98 24.92
CA GLY A 64 12.33 2.15 25.75
C GLY A 64 13.73 1.86 25.18
N GLY A 65 14.12 2.44 24.04
CA GLY A 65 15.51 2.49 23.54
C GLY A 65 16.13 1.19 23.03
N SER A 66 15.69 0.03 23.51
CA SER A 66 16.31 -1.29 23.23
C SER A 66 16.27 -1.76 21.77
N ARG A 67 15.49 -1.09 20.91
CA ARG A 67 15.40 -1.38 19.47
C ARG A 67 15.98 -0.26 18.60
N ALA A 68 16.62 0.74 19.21
CA ALA A 68 17.20 1.85 18.48
C ALA A 68 18.36 1.34 17.62
N GLN A 69 18.28 1.56 16.30
CA GLN A 69 19.35 1.17 15.38
C GLN A 69 20.43 2.24 15.26
N GLY A 70 20.18 3.46 15.74
CA GLY A 70 21.11 4.58 15.60
C GLY A 70 21.26 5.10 14.16
N ALA A 71 20.46 4.62 13.21
CA ALA A 71 20.52 5.02 11.81
C ALA A 71 19.14 4.95 11.14
N TRP A 72 19.00 5.67 10.02
CA TRP A 72 17.85 5.57 9.13
C TRP A 72 17.89 4.28 8.33
N SER A 73 16.74 3.59 8.29
CA SER A 73 16.54 2.41 7.45
C SER A 73 15.51 2.72 6.36
N THR A 74 15.56 1.97 5.26
CA THR A 74 14.52 2.02 4.22
C THR A 74 13.12 1.82 4.81
N SER A 75 13.00 0.95 5.84
CA SER A 75 11.76 0.72 6.56
C SER A 75 11.30 1.93 7.37
N SER A 76 12.20 2.64 8.06
CA SER A 76 11.81 3.81 8.85
C SER A 76 11.29 4.95 7.98
N VAL A 77 11.99 5.24 6.87
CA VAL A 77 11.53 6.19 5.85
C VAL A 77 10.16 5.78 5.29
N ALA A 78 10.00 4.50 4.94
CA ALA A 78 8.75 3.99 4.41
C ALA A 78 7.60 4.07 5.42
N ASP A 79 7.87 3.89 6.71
CA ASP A 79 6.86 3.98 7.78
C ASP A 79 6.45 5.43 8.04
N ILE A 80 7.37 6.39 7.97
CA ILE A 80 7.06 7.82 8.04
C ILE A 80 6.11 8.21 6.91
N LEU A 81 6.51 7.93 5.66
CA LEU A 81 5.72 8.27 4.48
C LEU A 81 4.39 7.51 4.37
N LYS A 82 4.19 6.42 5.13
CA LYS A 82 2.93 5.68 5.22
C LYS A 82 2.01 6.17 6.34
N ASN A 83 2.51 7.01 7.23
CA ASN A 83 1.78 7.33 8.44
C ASN A 83 0.93 8.59 8.23
N PRO A 84 -0.39 8.47 8.09
CA PRO A 84 -1.26 9.61 7.83
C PRO A 84 -1.27 10.62 9.00
N LYS A 85 -0.79 10.24 10.19
CA LYS A 85 -0.69 11.17 11.32
C LYS A 85 0.16 12.41 11.01
N TYR A 86 1.13 12.32 10.10
CA TYR A 86 1.94 13.49 9.73
C TYR A 86 1.16 14.55 8.94
N THR A 87 -0.07 14.24 8.53
CA THR A 87 -0.98 15.20 7.87
C THR A 87 -1.77 16.08 8.83
N GLY A 88 -1.57 15.95 10.14
CA GLY A 88 -2.36 16.66 11.16
C GLY A 88 -3.68 15.96 11.50
N TYR A 89 -4.14 15.01 10.68
CA TYR A 89 -5.37 14.26 10.93
C TYR A 89 -5.13 13.03 11.81
N GLN A 90 -6.10 12.75 12.66
CA GLN A 90 -6.14 11.52 13.43
C GLN A 90 -6.84 10.43 12.61
N VAL A 91 -6.19 9.26 12.49
CA VAL A 91 -6.73 8.15 11.69
C VAL A 91 -6.90 6.89 12.54
N TYR A 92 -8.14 6.42 12.61
CA TYR A 92 -8.58 5.26 13.36
C TYR A 92 -8.83 4.06 12.43
N ASN A 93 -9.04 2.89 13.04
CA ASN A 93 -9.33 1.64 12.33
C ASN A 93 -8.28 1.22 11.28
N ARG A 94 -7.00 1.56 11.50
CA ARG A 94 -5.89 1.22 10.59
C ARG A 94 -5.50 -0.27 10.60
N ARG A 95 -5.88 -1.01 11.66
CA ARG A 95 -5.58 -2.44 11.83
C ARG A 95 -6.83 -3.15 12.35
N ALA A 96 -7.18 -4.28 11.74
CA ALA A 96 -8.21 -5.16 12.28
C ALA A 96 -7.64 -5.92 13.49
N ARG A 97 -8.37 -5.86 14.61
CA ARG A 97 -8.13 -6.72 15.77
C ARG A 97 -8.82 -8.06 15.51
N ARG A 98 -8.05 -9.13 15.41
CA ARG A 98 -8.59 -10.50 15.31
C ARG A 98 -8.57 -11.16 16.70
N SER A 99 -9.37 -12.21 16.89
CA SER A 99 -9.38 -13.05 18.09
C SER A 99 -8.01 -13.71 18.33
N ARG A 100 -7.81 -14.22 19.56
CA ARG A 100 -6.52 -14.73 20.06
C ARG A 100 -5.86 -15.70 19.06
N GLY A 101 -4.61 -15.37 18.67
CA GLY A 101 -3.74 -16.22 17.83
C GLY A 101 -3.54 -15.74 16.39
N ALA A 102 -4.38 -14.83 15.87
CA ALA A 102 -4.22 -14.30 14.52
C ALA A 102 -3.48 -12.95 14.48
N TRP A 103 -2.54 -12.79 13.56
CA TRP A 103 -1.83 -11.54 13.34
C TRP A 103 -2.79 -10.40 12.96
N ASN A 104 -2.62 -9.24 13.60
CA ASN A 104 -3.36 -8.01 13.26
C ASN A 104 -3.09 -7.61 11.82
N ARG A 105 -4.12 -7.66 10.97
CA ARG A 105 -4.00 -7.30 9.55
C ARG A 105 -4.17 -5.78 9.39
N GLN A 106 -3.38 -5.17 8.51
CA GLN A 106 -3.65 -3.78 8.10
C GLN A 106 -4.99 -3.70 7.38
N ASN A 107 -5.84 -2.78 7.81
CA ASN A 107 -7.09 -2.50 7.12
C ASN A 107 -6.80 -1.72 5.84
N PRO A 108 -7.57 -1.96 4.76
CA PRO A 108 -7.46 -1.14 3.57
C PRO A 108 -7.80 0.32 3.90
N PRO A 109 -7.24 1.31 3.17
CA PRO A 109 -7.51 2.73 3.40
C PRO A 109 -9.00 3.09 3.37
N GLU A 110 -9.79 2.37 2.58
CA GLU A 110 -11.27 2.49 2.49
C GLU A 110 -11.98 2.28 3.85
N MET A 111 -11.33 1.59 4.79
CA MET A 111 -11.88 1.29 6.13
C MET A 111 -11.33 2.24 7.20
N TRP A 112 -10.42 3.15 6.84
CA TRP A 112 -9.82 4.09 7.78
C TRP A 112 -10.79 5.22 8.07
N VAL A 113 -10.94 5.55 9.35
CA VAL A 113 -11.78 6.67 9.79
C VAL A 113 -10.87 7.84 10.13
N TRP A 114 -10.98 8.92 9.37
CA TRP A 114 -10.22 10.15 9.58
C TRP A 114 -11.01 11.11 10.47
N SER A 115 -10.32 11.96 11.24
CA SER A 115 -10.94 13.12 11.88
C SER A 115 -11.50 14.08 10.83
N THR A 116 -12.54 14.85 11.18
CA THR A 116 -13.10 15.89 10.31
C THR A 116 -12.08 16.99 10.06
N ASP A 117 -11.42 17.41 11.14
CA ASP A 117 -10.47 18.52 11.13
C ASP A 117 -9.05 18.03 11.53
N PRO A 118 -8.00 18.75 11.12
CA PRO A 118 -6.66 18.55 11.67
C PRO A 118 -6.66 18.77 13.19
N VAL A 119 -6.12 17.82 13.94
CA VAL A 119 -6.07 17.87 15.41
C VAL A 119 -4.71 18.32 15.95
N HIS A 120 -3.68 18.34 15.09
CA HIS A 120 -2.34 18.85 15.38
C HIS A 120 -1.71 19.40 14.11
N GLU A 121 -0.58 20.09 14.28
CA GLU A 121 0.11 20.76 13.18
C GLU A 121 0.58 19.74 12.12
N PRO A 122 0.22 19.95 10.84
CA PRO A 122 0.61 19.06 9.76
C PRO A 122 2.09 19.25 9.40
N LEU A 123 2.88 18.17 9.43
CA LEU A 123 4.25 18.17 8.91
C LEU A 123 4.29 17.91 7.40
N ILE A 124 3.30 17.19 6.90
CA ILE A 124 3.13 16.87 5.48
C ILE A 124 1.74 17.36 5.08
N PRO A 125 1.61 18.30 4.12
CA PRO A 125 0.30 18.71 3.64
C PRO A 125 -0.52 17.52 3.14
N LYS A 126 -1.81 17.48 3.46
CA LYS A 126 -2.63 16.31 3.16
C LYS A 126 -2.74 16.02 1.65
N TRP A 127 -2.82 17.06 0.81
CA TRP A 127 -2.80 16.89 -0.65
C TRP A 127 -1.53 16.16 -1.13
N MET A 128 -0.36 16.52 -0.60
CA MET A 128 0.92 15.91 -0.95
C MET A 128 0.95 14.44 -0.51
N PHE A 129 0.43 14.13 0.68
CA PHE A 129 0.32 12.77 1.18
C PHE A 129 -0.58 11.89 0.29
N ASP A 130 -1.73 12.42 -0.12
CA ASP A 130 -2.70 11.72 -0.96
C ASP A 130 -2.10 11.41 -2.34
N GLU A 131 -1.42 12.37 -2.96
CA GLU A 131 -0.75 12.19 -4.26
C GLU A 131 0.43 11.20 -4.20
N MET A 132 1.27 11.29 -3.15
CA MET A 132 2.33 10.31 -2.92
C MET A 132 1.77 8.89 -2.74
N THR A 133 0.62 8.78 -2.06
CA THR A 133 -0.05 7.50 -1.84
C THR A 133 -0.62 6.93 -3.13
N ALA A 134 -1.25 7.77 -3.96
CA ALA A 134 -1.81 7.39 -5.26
C ALA A 134 -0.72 6.92 -6.24
N THR A 135 0.41 7.62 -6.30
CA THR A 135 1.52 7.32 -7.22
C THR A 135 2.33 6.08 -6.82
N ARG A 136 2.16 5.60 -5.59
CA ARG A 136 2.91 4.47 -5.03
C ARG A 136 2.74 3.17 -5.83
N THR A 137 1.56 2.92 -6.37
CA THR A 137 1.27 1.73 -7.18
C THR A 137 1.96 1.81 -8.55
N GLN A 138 2.02 3.00 -9.14
CA GLN A 138 2.65 3.25 -10.45
C GLN A 138 4.17 3.08 -10.38
N ARG A 139 4.80 3.48 -9.26
CA ARG A 139 6.26 3.38 -9.08
C ARG A 139 6.74 2.05 -8.52
N ARG A 140 5.89 1.02 -8.46
CA ARG A 140 6.28 -0.30 -7.95
C ARG A 140 7.31 -0.96 -8.88
N GLY A 141 8.59 -0.88 -8.50
CA GLY A 141 9.71 -1.39 -9.30
C GLY A 141 10.44 -0.33 -10.14
N SER A 142 10.01 0.94 -10.04
CA SER A 142 10.76 2.10 -10.53
C SER A 142 11.88 2.46 -9.53
N ARG A 143 12.97 3.03 -10.03
CA ARG A 143 14.16 3.44 -9.26
C ARG A 143 14.48 4.89 -9.60
N ASP A 144 15.10 5.60 -8.67
CA ASP A 144 15.54 6.97 -8.88
C ASP A 144 16.71 7.04 -9.86
N GLY A 145 16.77 8.18 -10.55
CA GLY A 145 17.80 8.51 -11.53
C GLY A 145 17.58 7.86 -12.90
N ALA A 146 17.73 8.67 -13.95
CA ALA A 146 17.79 8.21 -15.35
C ALA A 146 19.09 7.43 -15.68
N GLY A 147 20.12 7.54 -14.82
CA GLY A 147 21.41 6.90 -15.04
C GLY A 147 21.38 5.39 -14.78
N LEU A 148 22.04 4.60 -15.63
CA LEU A 148 22.24 3.16 -15.40
C LEU A 148 22.89 2.92 -14.03
N LYS A 149 22.47 1.87 -13.30
CA LYS A 149 23.10 1.54 -12.00
C LYS A 149 24.59 1.27 -12.27
N LYS A 150 25.50 1.96 -11.59
CA LYS A 150 26.93 1.60 -11.54
C LYS A 150 27.17 0.40 -10.60
N ASP A 151 26.29 -0.60 -10.67
CA ASP A 151 26.49 -1.89 -10.00
C ASP A 151 27.00 -2.86 -11.08
N PRO A 152 28.14 -3.56 -10.87
CA PRO A 152 28.63 -4.56 -11.81
C PRO A 152 27.56 -5.59 -12.21
N ARG A 153 26.58 -5.88 -11.34
CA ARG A 153 25.46 -6.81 -11.57
C ARG A 153 24.28 -6.20 -12.33
N ALA A 154 24.23 -4.88 -12.48
CA ALA A 154 23.16 -4.14 -13.13
C ALA A 154 23.53 -3.59 -14.52
N LYS A 155 24.74 -3.89 -15.01
CA LYS A 155 25.14 -3.62 -16.39
C LYS A 155 24.29 -4.37 -17.42
N ARG A 156 23.56 -5.42 -17.02
CA ARG A 156 22.75 -6.23 -17.93
C ARG A 156 21.26 -5.97 -17.76
N THR A 157 20.66 -5.49 -18.83
CA THR A 157 19.21 -5.49 -19.04
C THR A 157 18.80 -6.89 -19.48
N TYR A 158 17.80 -7.47 -18.80
CA TYR A 158 17.22 -8.76 -19.15
C TYR A 158 15.96 -8.51 -19.97
N LEU A 159 15.83 -9.09 -21.18
CA LEU A 159 14.77 -8.74 -22.14
C LEU A 159 13.37 -9.03 -21.58
N LEU A 160 13.23 -10.13 -20.86
CA LEU A 160 11.97 -10.60 -20.27
C LEU A 160 11.89 -10.29 -18.76
N ARG A 161 12.61 -9.26 -18.30
CA ARG A 161 12.57 -8.81 -16.90
C ARG A 161 11.13 -8.61 -16.44
N SER A 162 10.75 -9.28 -15.35
CA SER A 162 9.41 -9.21 -14.75
C SER A 162 8.25 -9.73 -15.61
N ARG A 163 8.52 -10.33 -16.78
CA ARG A 163 7.53 -10.97 -17.66
C ARG A 163 7.45 -12.49 -17.46
N VAL A 164 8.55 -13.12 -17.07
CA VAL A 164 8.59 -14.57 -16.83
C VAL A 164 8.10 -14.88 -15.41
N THR A 165 7.07 -15.72 -15.31
CA THR A 165 6.52 -16.25 -14.05
C THR A 165 6.68 -17.75 -14.01
N CYS A 166 7.15 -18.27 -12.86
CA CYS A 166 7.15 -19.69 -12.58
C CYS A 166 5.73 -20.15 -12.20
N ASP A 167 5.44 -21.43 -12.37
CA ASP A 167 4.17 -22.07 -12.01
C ASP A 167 3.78 -21.84 -10.53
N CYS A 168 4.75 -21.69 -9.64
CA CYS A 168 4.48 -21.26 -8.25
C CYS A 168 3.97 -19.81 -8.09
N GLY A 169 3.71 -19.11 -9.20
CA GLY A 169 3.22 -17.73 -9.27
C GLY A 169 4.27 -16.66 -8.98
N ARG A 170 5.55 -17.02 -8.84
CA ARG A 170 6.65 -16.06 -8.60
C ARG A 170 7.21 -15.54 -9.92
N ARG A 171 7.50 -14.23 -9.97
CA ARG A 171 8.31 -13.65 -11.03
C ARG A 171 9.74 -14.17 -10.93
N MET A 172 10.28 -14.66 -12.03
CA MET A 172 11.64 -15.18 -12.08
C MET A 172 12.67 -14.04 -12.14
N MET A 173 13.85 -14.29 -11.57
CA MET A 173 14.98 -13.35 -11.55
C MET A 173 15.93 -13.64 -12.71
N GLY A 174 16.33 -12.61 -13.46
CA GLY A 174 17.38 -12.74 -14.47
C GLY A 174 18.74 -13.04 -13.85
N MET A 175 19.48 -13.96 -14.46
CA MET A 175 20.80 -14.40 -14.06
C MET A 175 21.64 -14.65 -15.32
N ALA A 176 22.72 -13.88 -15.48
CA ALA A 176 23.71 -14.15 -16.52
C ALA A 176 24.73 -15.21 -16.06
N ARG A 177 25.09 -16.12 -16.96
CA ARG A 177 26.19 -17.09 -16.84
C ARG A 177 27.08 -17.01 -18.09
N LYS A 178 28.24 -17.68 -18.08
CA LYS A 178 29.10 -17.80 -19.27
C LYS A 178 28.36 -18.43 -20.47
N SER A 179 27.47 -19.38 -20.18
CA SER A 179 26.66 -20.11 -21.17
C SER A 179 25.42 -19.35 -21.68
N GLY A 180 25.17 -18.12 -21.21
CA GLY A 180 24.03 -17.31 -21.63
C GLY A 180 23.21 -16.72 -20.48
N VAL A 181 22.02 -16.23 -20.80
CA VAL A 181 21.09 -15.60 -19.86
C VAL A 181 20.02 -16.60 -19.42
N TYR A 182 19.72 -16.61 -18.13
CA TYR A 182 18.73 -17.51 -17.52
C TYR A 182 17.74 -16.71 -16.67
N TYR A 183 16.53 -17.21 -16.55
CA TYR A 183 15.57 -16.81 -15.53
C TYR A 183 15.50 -17.90 -14.46
N ARG A 184 15.63 -17.50 -13.18
CA ARG A 184 15.61 -18.42 -12.04
C ARG A 184 14.45 -18.15 -11.08
N CYS A 185 13.80 -19.21 -10.62
CA CYS A 185 12.89 -19.20 -9.49
C CYS A 185 13.53 -19.94 -8.32
N HIS A 186 13.81 -19.25 -7.21
CA HIS A 186 14.40 -19.85 -6.02
C HIS A 186 13.56 -19.47 -4.78
N PRO A 187 12.61 -20.33 -4.36
CA PRO A 187 11.71 -19.99 -3.26
C PRO A 187 12.38 -19.90 -1.90
N ALA A 188 13.30 -20.83 -1.59
CA ALA A 188 13.87 -21.04 -0.26
C ALA A 188 14.46 -19.78 0.39
N GLY A 189 15.15 -18.93 -0.38
CA GLY A 189 15.74 -17.68 0.13
C GLY A 189 14.81 -16.47 0.23
N ASN A 190 13.53 -16.56 -0.17
CA ASN A 190 12.60 -15.41 -0.21
C ASN A 190 11.15 -15.83 0.08
N ASN A 191 10.96 -16.84 0.93
CA ASN A 191 9.65 -17.23 1.41
C ASN A 191 9.12 -16.09 2.27
N ARG A 192 8.23 -15.25 1.72
CA ARG A 192 7.47 -14.22 2.45
C ARG A 192 6.49 -14.88 3.46
N GLY A 193 6.97 -15.76 4.32
CA GLY A 193 6.21 -16.49 5.32
C GLY A 193 5.11 -17.38 4.75
N ARG A 194 5.29 -17.97 3.57
CA ARG A 194 4.31 -18.85 2.90
C ARG A 194 4.95 -20.17 2.45
N PRO A 195 5.09 -21.15 3.36
CA PRO A 195 5.58 -22.49 3.02
C PRO A 195 4.53 -23.33 2.26
N ASP A 196 3.24 -23.09 2.55
CA ASP A 196 2.04 -23.73 1.95
C ASP A 196 1.97 -23.59 0.41
N LYS A 197 2.45 -22.47 -0.13
CA LYS A 197 2.39 -22.20 -1.58
C LYS A 197 3.38 -23.01 -2.43
N HIS A 198 4.26 -23.78 -1.81
CA HIS A 198 5.44 -24.34 -2.46
C HIS A 198 5.65 -25.83 -2.17
N GLU A 199 4.63 -26.53 -1.66
CA GLU A 199 4.63 -28.00 -1.62
C GLU A 199 4.77 -28.54 -3.05
N GLY A 200 5.84 -29.30 -3.31
CA GLY A 200 6.16 -29.85 -4.63
C GLY A 200 7.00 -28.98 -5.56
N HIS A 201 7.38 -27.75 -5.19
CA HIS A 201 8.26 -26.94 -6.04
C HIS A 201 9.75 -27.32 -5.83
N PRO A 202 10.53 -27.58 -6.90
CA PRO A 202 11.96 -27.88 -6.79
C PRO A 202 12.76 -26.77 -6.09
N PRO A 203 13.92 -27.04 -5.46
CA PRO A 203 14.70 -26.01 -4.76
C PRO A 203 15.03 -24.78 -5.61
N THR A 204 15.33 -24.99 -6.89
CA THR A 204 15.47 -23.92 -7.88
C THR A 204 15.02 -24.40 -9.25
N VAL A 205 14.27 -23.57 -9.97
CA VAL A 205 13.92 -23.76 -11.39
C VAL A 205 14.69 -22.76 -12.22
N TYR A 206 15.30 -23.21 -13.31
CA TYR A 206 16.01 -22.38 -14.27
C TYR A 206 15.42 -22.58 -15.65
N ILE A 207 15.33 -21.51 -16.43
CA ILE A 207 15.00 -21.55 -17.84
C ILE A 207 15.95 -20.61 -18.58
N ARG A 208 16.44 -21.02 -19.76
CA ARG A 208 17.29 -20.16 -20.58
C ARG A 208 16.46 -19.11 -21.32
N GLU A 209 17.01 -17.92 -21.52
CA GLU A 209 16.34 -16.83 -22.23
C GLU A 209 16.13 -17.14 -23.71
N ASP A 210 17.10 -17.78 -24.36
CA ASP A 210 17.02 -18.14 -25.78
C ASP A 210 15.87 -19.11 -26.08
N LEU A 211 15.69 -20.16 -25.27
CA LEU A 211 14.56 -21.09 -25.41
C LEU A 211 13.20 -20.41 -25.22
N ILE A 212 13.13 -19.37 -24.38
CA ILE A 212 11.88 -18.60 -24.26
C ILE A 212 11.68 -17.74 -25.50
N LEU A 213 12.73 -17.07 -25.97
CA LEU A 213 12.65 -16.20 -27.14
C LEU A 213 12.30 -16.98 -28.40
N GLU A 214 12.87 -18.18 -28.60
CA GLU A 214 12.56 -19.07 -29.72
C GLU A 214 11.07 -19.43 -29.75
N GLN A 215 10.48 -19.79 -28.61
CA GLN A 215 9.06 -20.13 -28.53
C GLN A 215 8.17 -18.90 -28.69
N VAL A 216 8.58 -17.75 -28.16
CA VAL A 216 7.88 -16.49 -28.34
C VAL A 216 7.89 -16.07 -29.80
N GLU A 217 9.03 -16.20 -30.48
CA GLU A 217 9.19 -15.89 -31.90
C GLU A 217 8.36 -16.84 -32.77
N ALA A 218 8.41 -18.15 -32.51
CA ALA A 218 7.56 -19.13 -33.18
C ALA A 218 6.07 -18.80 -33.02
N PHE A 219 5.64 -18.46 -31.79
CA PHE A 219 4.28 -18.02 -31.53
C PHE A 219 3.91 -16.77 -32.33
N PHE A 220 4.76 -15.73 -32.35
CA PHE A 220 4.50 -14.51 -33.12
C PHE A 220 4.41 -14.80 -34.62
N ASN A 221 5.31 -15.64 -35.15
CA ASN A 221 5.34 -16.01 -36.56
C ASN A 221 4.10 -16.82 -36.96
N GLU A 222 3.62 -17.72 -36.11
CA GLU A 222 2.43 -18.51 -36.40
C GLU A 222 1.14 -17.70 -36.23
N ARG A 223 1.01 -16.99 -35.10
CA ARG A 223 -0.28 -16.41 -34.67
C ARG A 223 -0.51 -14.98 -35.11
N LEU A 224 0.55 -14.20 -35.33
CA LEU A 224 0.45 -12.77 -35.61
C LEU A 224 0.98 -12.38 -36.99
N PHE A 225 2.03 -13.04 -37.46
CA PHE A 225 2.65 -12.77 -38.77
C PHE A 225 2.42 -13.86 -39.82
N GLY A 226 1.73 -14.94 -39.47
CA GLY A 226 1.45 -16.07 -40.36
C GLY A 226 0.37 -15.76 -41.40
N ALA A 227 0.32 -16.56 -42.48
CA ALA A 227 -0.68 -16.40 -43.54
C ALA A 227 -2.13 -16.52 -43.02
N GLN A 228 -2.35 -17.33 -41.97
CA GLN A 228 -3.66 -17.54 -41.33
C GLN A 228 -3.94 -16.55 -40.18
N ARG A 229 -3.18 -15.45 -40.05
CA ARG A 229 -3.34 -14.47 -38.95
C ARG A 229 -4.76 -13.95 -38.77
N HIS A 230 -5.52 -13.77 -39.86
CA HIS A 230 -6.88 -13.25 -39.79
C HIS A 230 -7.84 -14.26 -39.15
N GLU A 231 -7.73 -15.54 -39.52
CA GLU A 231 -8.54 -16.62 -38.96
C GLU A 231 -8.23 -16.85 -37.47
N LEU A 232 -6.93 -16.83 -37.11
CA LEU A 232 -6.50 -16.98 -35.72
C LEU A 232 -6.89 -15.77 -34.84
N LEU A 233 -6.91 -14.56 -35.40
CA LEU A 233 -7.36 -13.36 -34.71
C LEU A 233 -8.88 -13.35 -34.50
N VAL A 234 -9.66 -13.77 -35.49
CA VAL A 234 -11.12 -13.90 -35.37
C VAL A 234 -11.48 -14.99 -34.36
N ALA A 235 -10.82 -16.16 -34.42
CA ALA A 235 -11.02 -17.23 -33.43
C ALA A 235 -10.68 -16.79 -32.00
N GLY A 236 -9.60 -16.02 -31.82
CA GLY A 236 -9.21 -15.47 -30.52
C GLY A 236 -10.07 -14.29 -30.04
N GLN A 237 -10.92 -13.72 -30.91
CA GLN A 237 -11.78 -12.59 -30.58
C GLN A 237 -12.88 -13.01 -29.61
N ASP A 238 -13.43 -14.21 -29.77
CA ASP A 238 -14.43 -14.78 -28.87
C ASP A 238 -13.83 -15.10 -27.49
N ASP A 239 -12.61 -15.64 -27.45
CA ASP A 239 -11.87 -15.87 -26.21
C ASP A 239 -11.56 -14.56 -25.49
N GLY A 240 -11.12 -13.53 -26.23
CA GLY A 240 -10.86 -12.19 -25.69
C GLY A 240 -12.13 -11.51 -25.16
N GLN A 241 -13.26 -11.66 -25.86
CA GLN A 241 -14.56 -11.17 -25.40
C GLN A 241 -15.03 -11.91 -24.15
N ASN A 242 -14.88 -13.23 -24.10
CA ASN A 242 -15.23 -14.05 -22.94
C ASN A 242 -14.37 -13.70 -21.73
N ALA A 243 -13.05 -13.54 -21.89
CA ALA A 243 -12.17 -13.10 -20.81
C ALA A 243 -12.57 -11.72 -20.27
N LYS A 244 -12.90 -10.77 -21.15
CA LYS A 244 -13.34 -9.42 -20.77
C LYS A 244 -14.70 -9.45 -20.05
N ARG A 245 -15.64 -10.29 -20.50
CA ARG A 245 -16.93 -10.51 -19.82
C ARG A 245 -16.72 -11.11 -18.43
N GLN A 246 -15.86 -12.11 -18.29
CA GLN A 246 -15.54 -12.73 -17.00
C GLN A 246 -14.87 -11.74 -16.03
N ASP A 247 -13.94 -10.92 -16.49
CA ASP A 247 -13.30 -9.89 -15.64
C ASP A 247 -14.32 -8.83 -15.19
N THR A 248 -15.19 -8.40 -16.11
CA THR A 248 -16.29 -7.47 -15.80
C THR A 248 -17.23 -8.06 -14.76
N GLU A 249 -17.58 -9.34 -14.89
CA GLU A 249 -18.47 -10.02 -13.95
C GLU A 249 -17.80 -10.21 -12.59
N ARG A 250 -16.52 -10.60 -12.53
CA ARG A 250 -15.75 -10.63 -11.28
C ARG A 250 -15.71 -9.27 -10.59
N ARG A 251 -15.51 -8.19 -11.36
CA ARG A 251 -15.52 -6.81 -10.83
C ARG A 251 -16.90 -6.41 -10.32
N ARG A 252 -17.98 -6.76 -11.04
CA ARG A 252 -19.36 -6.55 -10.59
C ARG A 252 -19.67 -7.31 -9.31
N GLN A 253 -19.28 -8.58 -9.22
CA GLN A 253 -19.46 -9.40 -8.01
C GLN A 253 -18.68 -8.83 -6.82
N ALA A 254 -17.43 -8.41 -7.03
CA ALA A 254 -16.64 -7.77 -5.99
C ALA A 254 -17.29 -6.47 -5.48
N LEU A 255 -17.84 -5.64 -6.38
CA LEU A 255 -18.56 -4.42 -6.01
C LEU A 255 -19.87 -4.74 -5.27
N ARG A 256 -20.67 -5.69 -5.77
CA ARG A 256 -21.90 -6.15 -5.08
C ARG A 256 -21.61 -6.65 -3.67
N LYS A 257 -20.54 -7.43 -3.49
CA LYS A 257 -20.09 -7.88 -2.17
C LYS A 257 -19.68 -6.71 -1.27
N LYS A 258 -18.95 -5.72 -1.79
CA LYS A 258 -18.62 -4.50 -1.04
C LYS A 258 -19.87 -3.71 -0.62
N ILE A 259 -20.87 -3.58 -1.50
CA ILE A 259 -22.15 -2.92 -1.18
C ILE A 259 -22.86 -3.67 -0.06
N ALA A 260 -22.99 -5.00 -0.18
CA ALA A 260 -23.63 -5.83 0.85
C ALA A 260 -22.89 -5.79 2.20
N ASP A 261 -21.56 -5.82 2.19
CA ASP A 261 -20.74 -5.70 3.40
C ASP A 261 -20.90 -4.33 4.06
N THR A 262 -21.02 -3.26 3.27
CA THR A 262 -21.26 -1.90 3.78
C THR A 262 -22.67 -1.76 4.35
N ALA A 263 -23.69 -2.27 3.66
CA ALA A 263 -25.07 -2.28 4.15
C ALA A 263 -25.17 -3.03 5.49
N ARG A 264 -24.56 -4.22 5.59
CA ARG A 264 -24.52 -4.99 6.85
C ARG A 264 -23.83 -4.24 7.99
N LYS A 265 -22.77 -3.48 7.69
CA LYS A 265 -22.10 -2.64 8.71
C LYS A 265 -22.99 -1.48 9.14
N GLN A 266 -23.73 -0.86 8.22
CA GLN A 266 -24.71 0.17 8.55
C GLN A 266 -25.80 -0.41 9.47
N ASP A 267 -26.38 -1.55 9.11
CA ASP A 267 -27.41 -2.22 9.93
C ASP A 267 -26.89 -2.57 11.33
N ASN A 268 -25.66 -3.07 11.43
CA ASN A 268 -25.07 -3.39 12.73
C ASN A 268 -24.81 -2.14 13.58
N LEU A 269 -24.39 -1.03 12.96
CA LEU A 269 -24.20 0.24 13.66
C LEU A 269 -25.55 0.82 14.10
N LEU A 270 -26.59 0.70 13.29
CA LEU A 270 -27.95 1.12 13.64
C LEU A 270 -28.49 0.31 14.82
N ARG A 271 -28.38 -1.03 14.80
CA ARG A 271 -28.77 -1.87 15.94
C ARG A 271 -28.00 -1.54 17.21
N GLN A 272 -26.69 -1.34 17.10
CA GLN A 272 -25.88 -0.90 18.24
C GLN A 272 -26.32 0.46 18.78
N ALA A 273 -26.86 1.34 17.94
CA ALA A 273 -27.40 2.61 18.35
C ALA A 273 -28.82 2.52 18.94
N GLU A 274 -29.62 1.53 18.53
CA GLU A 274 -30.94 1.22 19.11
C GLU A 274 -30.82 0.64 20.52
N ASP A 275 -29.85 -0.25 20.75
CA ASP A 275 -29.64 -0.94 22.02
C ASP A 275 -28.80 -0.14 23.04
N ALA A 276 -28.26 1.01 22.65
CA ALA A 276 -27.38 1.84 23.50
C ALA A 276 -28.15 2.88 24.32
N ASP A 277 -27.60 3.23 25.47
CA ASP A 277 -28.13 4.28 26.36
C ASP A 277 -28.27 5.61 25.59
N PRO A 278 -29.46 6.26 25.59
CA PRO A 278 -29.69 7.54 24.92
C PRO A 278 -28.72 8.66 25.29
N ASP A 279 -28.11 8.57 26.48
CA ASP A 279 -27.13 9.55 26.97
C ASP A 279 -25.66 9.16 26.66
N ASP A 280 -25.41 8.08 25.92
CA ASP A 280 -24.06 7.75 25.45
C ASP A 280 -23.56 8.84 24.46
N PRO A 281 -22.41 9.50 24.74
CA PRO A 281 -21.84 10.55 23.89
C PRO A 281 -21.58 10.12 22.44
N PHE A 282 -21.34 8.83 22.18
CA PHE A 282 -21.18 8.29 20.83
C PHE A 282 -22.50 8.31 20.05
N ILE A 283 -23.63 8.01 20.70
CA ILE A 283 -24.96 7.99 20.08
C ILE A 283 -25.46 9.42 19.81
N GLN A 284 -25.21 10.35 20.72
CA GLN A 284 -25.52 11.77 20.49
C GLN A 284 -24.74 12.33 19.29
N GLY A 285 -23.43 12.03 19.21
CA GLY A 285 -22.61 12.42 18.07
C GLY A 285 -23.04 11.76 16.75
N LEU A 286 -23.51 10.51 16.79
CA LEU A 286 -24.04 9.81 15.61
C LEU A 286 -25.36 10.43 15.13
N ARG A 287 -26.29 10.75 16.04
CA ARG A 287 -27.58 11.39 15.74
C ARG A 287 -27.38 12.78 15.15
N GLN A 288 -26.50 13.59 15.73
CA GLN A 288 -26.19 14.93 15.22
C GLN A 288 -25.65 14.85 13.79
N ARG A 289 -24.68 13.97 13.53
CA ARG A 289 -24.10 13.79 12.20
C ARG A 289 -25.08 13.22 11.18
N TYR A 290 -26.01 12.36 11.61
CA TYR A 290 -27.10 11.89 10.75
C TYR A 290 -28.02 13.04 10.32
N ASN A 291 -28.40 13.91 11.27
CA ASN A 291 -29.23 15.08 10.99
C ASN A 291 -28.53 16.06 10.04
N ASP A 292 -27.22 16.29 10.21
CA ASP A 292 -26.44 17.15 9.32
C ASP A 292 -26.45 16.61 7.88
N VAL A 293 -26.15 15.32 7.68
CA VAL A 293 -26.17 14.68 6.36
C VAL A 293 -27.57 14.63 5.74
N PHE A 294 -28.60 14.43 6.56
CA PHE A 294 -30.00 14.47 6.11
C PHE A 294 -30.38 15.88 5.62
N ASN A 295 -29.98 16.92 6.37
CA ASN A 295 -30.20 18.30 5.99
C ASN A 295 -29.45 18.67 4.71
N GLU A 296 -28.17 18.28 4.57
CA GLU A 296 -27.39 18.47 3.35
C GLU A 296 -28.07 17.84 2.13
N ARG A 297 -28.56 16.59 2.24
CA ARG A 297 -29.28 15.91 1.15
C ARG A 297 -30.61 16.57 0.78
N LYS A 298 -31.33 17.08 1.78
CA LYS A 298 -32.56 17.85 1.55
C LYS A 298 -32.25 19.12 0.77
N HIS A 299 -31.17 19.83 1.12
CA HIS A 299 -30.76 21.05 0.43
C HIS A 299 -30.25 20.78 -1.00
N SER A 300 -29.53 19.69 -1.24
CA SER A 300 -29.09 19.29 -2.58
C SER A 300 -30.19 18.74 -3.50
N SER A 301 -31.36 18.36 -2.96
CA SER A 301 -32.50 17.87 -3.75
C SER A 301 -33.53 18.96 -4.08
N THR A 302 -33.32 20.19 -3.59
CA THR A 302 -34.22 21.34 -3.83
C THR A 302 -33.65 22.33 -4.86
N HIS A 303 -32.54 21.98 -5.51
CA HIS A 303 -31.91 22.68 -6.63
C HIS A 303 -31.76 21.73 -7.81
#